data_AF-A0A804MF71-F1
#
_entry.id   AF-A0A804MF71-F1
#
_cell.length_a   1.000
_cell.length_b   1.000
_cell.length_c   1.000
_cell.angle_alpha   90.00
_cell.angle_beta   90.00
_cell.angle_gamma   90.00
#
_symmetry.space_group_name_H-M   'P 1'
#
loop_
_entity.id
_entity.type
_entity.pdbx_description
1 polymer ?
#
loop_
_entity_poly.entity_id
_entity_poly.type
_entity_poly.pdbx_seq_one_letter_code
_entity_poly.pdbx_strand_id
1 'polypeptide(L)'
;LLALRRRVPVPTSRIYACLSCTAVFSPSHAATHASASARPDHQIAVDHAELFCAACGDQVYDPDFDNAVFLAQSSSLLPSTSSASASPALRKRRRVD
;
A
#
# COMPACT_ATOMS: atom_id res chain seq x y z
N LEU A 1 -13.22 -26.80 -9.92
CA LEU A 1 -12.05 -26.17 -10.57
C LEU A 1 -11.13 -25.61 -9.48
N LEU A 2 -10.13 -26.38 -9.06
CA LEU A 2 -9.12 -25.94 -8.10
C LEU A 2 -8.10 -25.08 -8.83
N ALA A 3 -8.19 -23.75 -8.64
CA ALA A 3 -7.18 -22.82 -9.14
C ALA A 3 -5.87 -23.06 -8.38
N LEU A 4 -4.92 -23.74 -9.03
CA LEU A 4 -3.52 -23.79 -8.63
C LEU A 4 -2.99 -22.34 -8.52
N ARG A 5 -3.02 -21.76 -7.32
CA ARG A 5 -2.24 -20.55 -7.04
C ARG A 5 -0.77 -20.96 -6.97
N ARG A 6 -0.10 -20.84 -8.11
CA ARG A 6 1.35 -21.00 -8.26
C ARG A 6 2.03 -20.17 -7.15
N ARG A 7 2.66 -20.84 -6.19
CA ARG A 7 3.61 -20.20 -5.27
C ARG A 7 4.81 -19.74 -6.11
N VAL A 8 4.85 -18.46 -6.47
CA VAL A 8 6.06 -17.84 -7.01
C VAL A 8 7.11 -17.84 -5.90
N PRO A 9 8.29 -18.47 -6.08
CA PRO A 9 9.38 -18.35 -5.12
C PRO A 9 9.92 -16.93 -5.21
N VAL A 10 9.57 -16.09 -4.23
CA VAL A 10 10.08 -14.72 -4.09
C VAL A 10 11.26 -14.74 -3.12
N PRO A 11 12.34 -13.96 -3.36
CA PRO A 11 13.54 -13.91 -2.52
C PRO A 11 13.21 -13.75 -1.02
N THR A 12 14.03 -14.39 -0.18
CA THR A 12 13.76 -14.85 1.19
C THR A 12 13.64 -13.76 2.29
N SER A 13 13.16 -12.57 1.96
CA SER A 13 13.06 -11.45 2.91
C SER A 13 11.75 -10.68 2.78
N ARG A 14 10.63 -11.39 2.69
CA ARG A 14 9.30 -10.77 2.79
C ARG A 14 9.09 -10.22 4.20
N ILE A 15 8.61 -8.98 4.29
CA ILE A 15 8.17 -8.36 5.54
C ILE A 15 6.71 -7.98 5.40
N TYR A 16 5.94 -8.18 6.46
CA TYR A 16 4.53 -7.90 6.53
C TYR A 16 4.29 -6.76 7.51
N ALA A 17 3.69 -5.67 7.07
CA ALA A 17 3.28 -4.57 7.95
C ALA A 17 1.78 -4.66 8.24
N CYS A 18 1.39 -4.78 9.50
CA CYS A 18 -0.03 -4.82 9.88
C CYS A 18 -0.69 -3.45 9.70
N LEU A 19 -1.79 -3.39 8.95
CA LEU A 19 -2.53 -2.14 8.76
C LEU A 19 -3.30 -1.66 10.01
N SER A 20 -3.53 -2.54 10.99
CA SER A 20 -4.26 -2.19 12.22
C SER A 20 -3.38 -1.59 13.31
N CYS A 21 -2.12 -2.03 13.43
CA CYS A 21 -1.21 -1.64 14.52
C CYS A 21 0.18 -1.21 14.07
N THR A 22 0.42 -1.15 12.75
CA THR A 22 1.68 -0.77 12.09
C THR A 22 2.91 -1.61 12.42
N ALA A 23 2.77 -2.70 13.19
CA ALA A 23 3.86 -3.60 13.50
C ALA A 23 4.33 -4.40 12.27
N VAL A 24 5.63 -4.68 12.21
CA VAL A 24 6.29 -5.36 11.09
C VAL A 24 6.74 -6.76 11.51
N PHE A 25 6.45 -7.76 10.69
CA PHE A 25 6.69 -9.17 10.98
C PHE A 25 7.33 -9.90 9.81
N SER A 26 8.09 -10.96 10.10
CA SER A 26 8.49 -11.93 9.09
C SER A 26 7.32 -12.85 8.72
N PRO A 27 7.43 -13.65 7.64
CA PRO A 27 6.36 -14.55 7.21
C PRO A 27 5.97 -15.57 8.28
N SER A 28 6.94 -16.01 9.08
CA SER A 28 6.72 -16.94 10.21
C SER A 28 5.97 -16.31 11.39
N HIS A 29 6.11 -15.00 11.62
CA HIS A 29 5.48 -14.31 12.75
C HIS A 29 4.13 -13.68 12.38
N ALA A 30 3.86 -13.45 11.09
CA ALA A 30 2.63 -12.82 10.62
C ALA A 30 1.36 -13.58 11.07
N ALA A 31 1.35 -14.92 10.95
CA ALA A 31 0.21 -15.75 11.36
C ALA A 31 -0.03 -15.70 12.89
N THR A 32 1.04 -15.71 13.68
CA THR A 32 0.97 -15.59 15.14
C THR A 32 0.42 -14.23 15.54
N HIS A 33 0.87 -13.16 14.89
CA HIS A 33 0.37 -11.81 15.15
C HIS A 33 -1.11 -11.66 14.80
N ALA A 34 -1.55 -12.23 13.68
CA ALA A 34 -2.97 -12.24 13.30
C ALA A 34 -3.83 -12.98 14.33
N SER A 35 -3.34 -14.12 14.83
CA SER A 35 -4.03 -14.93 15.83
C SER A 35 -4.05 -14.29 17.22
N ALA A 36 -3.05 -13.48 17.57
CA ALA A 36 -2.95 -12.78 18.85
C ALA A 36 -3.80 -11.50 18.91
N SER A 37 -4.29 -11.01 17.77
CA SER A 37 -5.14 -9.83 17.75
C SER A 37 -6.48 -10.15 18.41
N ALA A 38 -6.86 -9.38 19.42
CA ALA A 38 -8.11 -9.55 20.15
C ALA A 38 -9.37 -9.30 19.28
N ARG A 39 -9.20 -8.86 18.03
CA ARG A 39 -10.28 -8.64 17.08
C ARG A 39 -10.29 -9.78 16.07
N PRO A 40 -11.45 -10.44 15.84
CA PRO A 40 -11.59 -11.49 14.83
C PRO A 40 -11.53 -10.96 13.38
N ASP A 41 -11.12 -9.70 13.19
CA ASP A 41 -11.05 -9.08 11.88
C ASP A 41 -9.83 -9.62 11.12
N HIS A 42 -10.02 -9.99 9.86
CA HIS A 42 -8.96 -10.45 8.97
C HIS A 42 -7.83 -9.43 8.91
N GLN A 43 -6.72 -9.72 9.60
CA GLN A 43 -5.62 -8.79 9.68
C GLN A 43 -4.94 -8.69 8.31
N ILE A 44 -5.07 -7.53 7.69
CA ILE A 44 -4.43 -7.21 6.42
C ILE A 44 -3.02 -6.70 6.67
N ALA A 45 -2.06 -7.30 5.97
CA ALA A 45 -0.68 -6.89 5.96
C ALA A 45 -0.24 -6.51 4.54
N VAL A 46 0.74 -5.62 4.45
CA VAL A 46 1.34 -5.20 3.16
C VAL A 46 2.66 -5.92 2.95
N ASP A 47 2.86 -6.48 1.76
CA ASP A 47 4.14 -7.01 1.25
C ASP A 47 4.43 -6.39 -0.11
N HIS A 48 5.48 -5.55 -0.21
CA HIS A 48 5.97 -4.99 -1.48
C HIS A 48 4.88 -4.36 -2.39
N ALA A 49 3.91 -3.67 -1.78
CA ALA A 49 2.74 -3.10 -2.46
C ALA A 49 1.68 -4.12 -2.93
N GLU A 50 1.55 -5.23 -2.22
CA GLU A 50 0.42 -6.16 -2.29
C GLU A 50 -0.24 -6.28 -0.91
N LEU A 51 -1.56 -6.47 -0.87
CA LEU A 51 -2.29 -6.77 0.37
C LEU A 51 -2.37 -8.28 0.60
N PHE A 52 -2.24 -8.68 1.86
CA PHE A 52 -2.28 -10.07 2.29
C PHE A 52 -3.14 -10.23 3.54
N CYS A 53 -4.05 -11.20 3.52
CA CYS A 53 -4.79 -11.58 4.72
C CYS A 53 -4.00 -12.63 5.49
N ALA A 54 -3.45 -12.25 6.64
CA ALA A 54 -2.66 -13.16 7.47
C ALA A 54 -3.48 -14.33 8.04
N ALA A 55 -4.79 -14.17 8.21
CA ALA A 55 -5.69 -15.23 8.66
C ALA A 55 -6.01 -16.25 7.54
N CYS A 56 -6.22 -15.79 6.30
CA CYS A 56 -6.50 -16.67 5.16
C CYS A 56 -5.23 -17.27 4.56
N GLY A 57 -4.08 -16.62 4.74
CA GLY A 57 -2.85 -16.98 4.08
C GLY A 57 -2.83 -16.63 2.59
N ASP A 58 -3.70 -15.70 2.17
CA ASP A 58 -3.96 -15.37 0.76
C ASP A 58 -3.81 -13.87 0.48
N GLN A 59 -3.42 -13.56 -0.76
CA GLN A 59 -3.39 -12.21 -1.29
C GLN A 59 -4.82 -11.66 -1.42
N VAL A 60 -5.02 -10.43 -0.97
CA VAL A 60 -6.27 -9.68 -1.11
C VAL A 60 -6.10 -8.66 -2.22
N TYR A 61 -7.07 -8.60 -3.14
CA TYR A 61 -7.07 -7.61 -4.20
C TYR A 61 -7.97 -6.44 -3.80
N ASP A 62 -7.44 -5.23 -3.94
CA ASP A 62 -8.16 -3.99 -3.69
C ASP A 62 -7.76 -2.95 -4.76
N PRO A 63 -8.68 -2.57 -5.67
CA PRO A 63 -8.40 -1.59 -6.72
C PRO A 63 -7.95 -0.22 -6.19
N ASP A 64 -8.47 0.21 -5.04
CA ASP A 64 -8.13 1.52 -4.47
C ASP A 64 -6.71 1.49 -3.90
N PHE A 65 -6.29 0.35 -3.36
CA PHE A 65 -4.90 0.14 -2.95
C PHE A 65 -3.94 0.16 -4.15
N ASP A 66 -4.26 -0.54 -5.24
CA ASP A 66 -3.45 -0.50 -6.46
C ASP A 66 -3.33 0.91 -7.02
N ASN A 67 -4.43 1.67 -7.04
CA ASN A 67 -4.44 3.08 -7.43
C ASN A 67 -3.53 3.91 -6.52
N ALA A 68 -3.57 3.69 -5.20
CA ALA A 68 -2.71 4.40 -4.25
C ALA A 68 -1.22 4.07 -4.45
N VAL A 69 -0.89 2.80 -4.70
CA VAL A 69 0.46 2.35 -5.03
C VAL A 69 0.95 3.01 -6.31
N PHE A 70 0.12 3.01 -7.36
CA PHE A 70 0.42 3.67 -8.63
C PHE A 70 0.67 5.18 -8.46
N LEU A 71 -0.19 5.87 -7.71
CA LEU A 71 -0.04 7.30 -7.43
C LEU A 71 1.23 7.61 -6.63
N ALA A 72 1.56 6.79 -5.62
CA ALA A 72 2.79 6.95 -4.83
C ALA A 72 4.06 6.74 -5.67
N GLN A 73 4.06 5.74 -6.55
CA GLN A 73 5.16 5.48 -7.48
C GLN A 73 5.30 6.58 -8.54
N SER A 74 4.19 7.06 -9.10
CA SER A 74 4.21 8.15 -10.10
C SER A 74 4.70 9.47 -9.51
N SER A 75 4.37 9.75 -8.26
CA SER A 75 4.87 10.93 -7.52
C SER A 75 6.39 10.86 -7.28
N SER A 76 6.96 9.66 -7.22
CA SER A 76 8.41 9.45 -7.05
C SER A 76 9.20 9.63 -8.36
N LEU A 77 8.54 9.57 -9.51
CA LEU A 77 9.17 9.72 -10.84
C LEU A 77 9.16 11.16 -11.35
N LEU A 78 8.32 12.02 -10.77
CA LEU A 78 8.36 13.45 -11.04
C LEU A 78 9.61 14.00 -10.33
N PRO A 79 10.56 14.62 -11.06
CA PRO A 79 11.63 15.34 -10.39
C PRO A 79 10.96 16.34 -9.46
N SER A 80 11.31 16.30 -8.16
CA SER A 80 10.84 17.23 -7.15
C SER A 80 11.12 18.65 -7.62
N THR A 81 10.22 19.24 -8.40
CA THR A 81 10.17 20.66 -8.63
C THR A 81 9.65 21.24 -7.33
N SER A 82 10.58 21.35 -6.38
CA SER A 82 10.53 22.24 -5.22
C SER A 82 10.48 23.68 -5.73
N SER A 83 9.36 24.03 -6.37
CA SER A 83 9.01 25.34 -6.90
C SER A 83 7.48 25.51 -7.01
N ALA A 84 6.71 24.83 -6.15
CA ALA A 84 5.29 25.10 -5.94
C ALA A 84 5.07 25.95 -4.66
N SER A 85 5.84 27.01 -4.50
CA SER A 85 5.47 28.20 -3.72
C SER A 85 5.19 29.35 -4.67
N ALA A 86 4.23 29.16 -5.57
CA ALA A 86 3.65 30.23 -6.35
C ALA A 86 2.14 29.98 -6.40
N SER A 87 1.47 30.43 -5.34
CA SER A 87 0.05 30.78 -5.36
C SER A 87 -0.31 31.36 -6.74
N PRO A 88 -1.32 30.84 -7.46
CA PRO A 88 -1.84 31.54 -8.61
C PRO A 88 -2.56 32.79 -8.08
N ALA A 89 -1.80 33.88 -7.94
CA ALA A 89 -2.35 35.19 -7.70
C ALA A 89 -3.32 35.47 -8.85
N LEU A 90 -4.60 35.52 -8.50
CA LEU A 90 -5.72 35.93 -9.33
C LEU A 90 -5.41 37.29 -9.96
N ARG A 91 -4.72 37.29 -11.11
CA ARG A 91 -4.49 38.49 -11.91
C ARG A 91 -5.76 38.81 -12.68
N LYS A 92 -6.64 39.55 -12.00
CA LYS A 92 -7.80 40.23 -12.58
C LYS A 92 -7.32 41.06 -13.78
N ARG A 93 -7.62 40.60 -14.99
CA ARG A 93 -7.32 41.32 -16.23
C ARG A 93 -8.07 42.65 -16.21
N ARG A 94 -7.32 43.75 -16.18
CA ARG A 94 -7.81 45.13 -16.37
C ARG A 94 -8.30 45.26 -17.81
N ARG A 95 -9.51 45.78 -18.03
CA ARG A 95 -9.94 46.26 -19.35
C ARG A 95 -9.04 47.43 -19.76
N VAL A 96 -8.64 47.46 -21.03
CA VAL A 96 -7.96 48.59 -21.67
C VAL A 96 -9.07 49.47 -22.26
N ASP A 97 -9.01 50.74 -21.85
CA ASP A 97 -9.78 51.96 -22.21
C ASP A 97 -11.32 51.95 -22.12
#